data_AF-A0A1A7R6X8-F1
#
_entry.id   AF-A0A1A7R6X8-F1
#
_cell.length_a   1.000
_cell.length_b   1.000
_cell.length_c   1.000
_cell.angle_alpha   90.00
_cell.angle_beta   90.00
_cell.angle_gamma   90.00
#
_symmetry.space_group_name_H-M   'P 1'
#
loop_
_entity.id
_entity.type
_entity.pdbx_description
1 polymer ?
#
loop_
_entity_poly.entity_id
_entity_poly.type
_entity_poly.pdbx_seq_one_letter_code
_entity_poly.pdbx_strand_id
1 'polypeptide(L)'
;MEQFNNDENPYRDKSIEELRFNLSFYKSRLTLLTKELEFFKQLLDSNSFDPKTLNLFEKVTLFKKQIDINLKKTSKLAIVIERQHNEVQLKIECDELSCDDYFVRKNNEIELDVVNFLTQTAKLKSEIMEYLEGLII
;
A
#
# COMPACT_ATOMS: atom_id res chain seq x y z
N MET A 1 -30.69 -13.53 -27.60
CA MET A 1 -30.24 -13.72 -26.21
C MET A 1 -28.79 -14.13 -26.28
N GLU A 2 -27.89 -13.17 -26.14
CA GLU A 2 -26.46 -13.44 -26.03
C GLU A 2 -26.19 -13.99 -24.63
N GLN A 3 -25.58 -15.17 -24.58
CA GLN A 3 -25.11 -15.77 -23.34
C GLN A 3 -23.88 -14.99 -22.88
N PHE A 4 -24.00 -14.30 -21.74
CA PHE A 4 -22.86 -13.77 -21.01
C PHE A 4 -22.07 -14.95 -20.45
N ASN A 5 -20.93 -15.26 -21.07
CA ASN A 5 -19.99 -16.23 -20.53
C ASN A 5 -19.40 -15.71 -19.22
N ASN A 6 -19.58 -16.51 -18.18
CA ASN A 6 -19.28 -16.23 -16.79
C ASN A 6 -17.87 -16.75 -16.44
N ASP A 7 -16.85 -16.34 -17.19
CA ASP A 7 -15.46 -16.88 -17.10
C ASP A 7 -14.39 -15.78 -16.97
N GLU A 8 -14.71 -14.62 -16.37
CA GLU A 8 -13.64 -13.75 -15.88
C GLU A 8 -13.08 -14.34 -14.59
N ASN A 9 -12.15 -15.30 -14.71
CA ASN A 9 -11.31 -15.72 -13.60
C ASN A 9 -10.60 -14.46 -13.05
N PRO A 10 -10.87 -14.02 -11.80
CA PRO A 10 -10.21 -12.86 -11.22
C PRO A 10 -8.69 -13.08 -11.06
N TYR A 11 -8.24 -14.33 -11.23
CA TYR A 11 -6.86 -14.77 -11.33
C TYR A 11 -6.54 -15.16 -12.78
N ARG A 12 -6.64 -14.22 -13.74
CA ARG A 12 -5.98 -14.41 -15.05
C ARG A 12 -4.55 -14.88 -14.79
N ASP A 13 -4.11 -15.93 -15.50
CA ASP A 13 -2.72 -16.41 -15.41
C ASP A 13 -1.78 -15.26 -15.75
N LYS A 14 -1.19 -14.67 -14.70
CA LYS A 14 -0.19 -13.61 -14.86
C LYS A 14 1.08 -14.26 -15.35
N SER A 15 1.62 -13.72 -16.43
CA SER A 15 2.97 -14.09 -16.86
C SER A 15 3.99 -13.73 -15.79
N ILE A 16 5.13 -14.41 -15.78
CA ILE A 16 6.24 -14.10 -14.86
C ILE A 16 6.69 -12.63 -14.97
N GLU A 17 6.55 -12.04 -16.15
CA GLU A 17 6.88 -10.64 -16.39
C GLU A 17 5.85 -9.66 -15.83
N GLU A 18 4.57 -9.99 -15.92
CA GLU A 18 3.52 -9.23 -15.22
C GLU A 18 3.73 -9.29 -13.70
N LEU A 19 4.10 -10.45 -13.15
CA LEU A 19 4.42 -10.59 -11.73
C LEU A 19 5.61 -9.71 -11.33
N ARG A 20 6.71 -9.75 -12.09
CA ARG A 20 7.89 -8.91 -11.83
C ARG A 20 7.56 -7.42 -11.89
N PHE A 21 6.79 -7.01 -12.89
CA PHE A 21 6.34 -5.63 -13.04
C PHE A 21 5.49 -5.18 -11.85
N ASN A 22 4.48 -5.98 -11.47
CA ASN A 22 3.58 -5.66 -10.37
C ASN A 22 4.34 -5.51 -9.05
N LEU A 23 5.24 -6.45 -8.73
CA LEU A 23 6.04 -6.39 -7.52
C LEU A 23 6.93 -5.14 -7.48
N SER A 24 7.56 -4.80 -8.60
CA SER A 24 8.36 -3.57 -8.72
C SER A 24 7.51 -2.32 -8.51
N PHE A 25 6.35 -2.26 -9.15
CA PHE A 25 5.39 -1.17 -8.98
C PHE A 25 4.99 -1.00 -7.53
N TYR A 26 4.55 -2.07 -6.86
CA TYR A 26 4.11 -2.01 -5.47
C TYR A 26 5.25 -1.69 -4.50
N LYS A 27 6.48 -2.14 -4.75
CA LYS A 27 7.68 -1.73 -4.00
C LYS A 27 7.87 -0.21 -4.06
N SER A 28 7.75 0.40 -5.25
CA SER A 28 7.83 1.85 -5.40
C SER A 28 6.67 2.57 -4.70
N ARG A 29 5.45 2.03 -4.76
CA ARG A 29 4.27 2.60 -4.08
C ARG A 29 4.41 2.59 -2.56
N LEU A 30 4.87 1.49 -1.96
CA LEU A 30 5.12 1.43 -0.51
C LEU A 30 6.26 2.36 -0.09
N THR A 31 7.31 2.48 -0.90
CA THR A 31 8.41 3.42 -0.66
C THR A 31 7.91 4.86 -0.61
N LEU A 32 7.07 5.25 -1.57
CA LEU A 32 6.44 6.57 -1.58
C LEU A 32 5.53 6.76 -0.36
N LEU A 33 4.72 5.74 -0.02
CA LEU A 33 3.82 5.81 1.13
C LEU A 33 4.56 6.05 2.44
N THR A 34 5.70 5.40 2.66
CA THR A 34 6.54 5.67 3.83
C THR A 34 6.89 7.15 3.94
N LYS A 35 7.37 7.76 2.83
CA LYS A 35 7.73 9.19 2.81
C LYS A 35 6.52 10.09 3.05
N GLU A 36 5.38 9.77 2.46
CA GLU A 36 4.13 10.53 2.68
C GLU A 36 3.70 10.48 4.15
N LEU A 37 3.73 9.30 4.77
CA LEU A 37 3.36 9.11 6.17
C LEU A 37 4.32 9.83 7.13
N GLU A 38 5.63 9.77 6.85
CA GLU A 38 6.64 10.54 7.60
C GLU A 38 6.41 12.06 7.47
N PHE A 39 6.10 12.52 6.26
CA PHE A 39 5.75 13.93 6.02
C PHE A 39 4.52 14.37 6.83
N PHE A 40 3.43 13.59 6.81
CA PHE A 40 2.25 13.89 7.61
C PHE A 40 2.54 13.94 9.10
N LYS A 41 3.38 13.02 9.59
CA LYS A 41 3.79 13.02 11.00
C LYS A 41 4.55 14.29 11.36
N GLN A 42 5.51 14.70 10.54
CA GLN A 42 6.26 15.94 10.72
C GLN A 42 5.36 17.18 10.66
N LEU A 43 4.40 17.20 9.73
CA LEU A 43 3.44 18.29 9.61
C LEU A 43 2.57 18.43 10.88
N LEU A 44 2.12 17.31 11.42
CA LEU A 44 1.38 17.24 12.68
C LEU A 44 2.25 17.55 13.92
N ASP A 45 3.57 17.48 13.81
CA ASP A 45 4.52 17.93 14.84
C ASP A 45 4.86 19.42 14.71
N SER A 46 4.53 20.06 13.59
CA SER A 46 4.77 21.49 13.42
C SER A 46 3.83 22.31 14.33
N ASN A 47 4.38 23.29 15.06
CA ASN A 47 3.62 24.20 15.95
C ASN A 47 2.80 25.24 15.16
N SER A 48 2.29 24.87 13.99
CA SER A 48 1.64 25.78 13.03
C SER A 48 0.14 25.94 13.28
N PHE A 49 -0.41 25.28 14.31
CA PHE A 49 -1.86 25.18 14.54
C PHE A 49 -2.33 26.11 15.66
N ASP A 50 -3.51 26.71 15.50
CA ASP A 50 -4.11 27.57 16.52
C ASP A 50 -4.43 26.76 17.79
N PRO A 51 -3.77 27.05 18.93
CA PRO A 51 -3.99 26.34 20.19
C PRO A 51 -5.42 26.49 20.75
N LYS A 52 -6.23 27.40 20.22
CA LYS A 52 -7.65 27.57 20.59
C LYS A 52 -8.57 26.52 19.97
N THR A 53 -8.06 25.68 19.07
CA THR A 53 -8.83 24.60 18.46
C THR A 53 -9.19 23.54 19.51
N LEU A 54 -10.50 23.36 19.76
CA LEU A 54 -11.02 22.33 20.65
C LEU A 54 -10.57 20.93 20.21
N ASN A 55 -10.10 20.10 21.14
CA ASN A 55 -9.65 18.72 20.90
C ASN A 55 -8.46 18.54 19.93
N LEU A 56 -7.72 19.62 19.62
CA LEU A 56 -6.57 19.60 18.72
C LEU A 56 -5.54 18.54 19.11
N PHE A 57 -5.13 18.56 20.38
CA PHE A 57 -4.11 17.65 20.88
C PHE A 57 -4.55 16.18 20.79
N GLU A 58 -5.81 15.88 21.11
CA GLU A 58 -6.33 14.52 21.07
C GLU A 58 -6.39 13.97 19.64
N LYS A 59 -6.91 14.77 18.69
CA LYS A 59 -7.00 14.37 17.28
C LYS A 59 -5.63 14.21 16.65
N VAL A 60 -4.71 15.15 16.88
CA VAL A 60 -3.33 15.06 16.40
C VAL A 60 -2.62 13.82 16.95
N THR A 61 -2.80 13.52 18.25
CA THR A 61 -2.23 12.32 18.87
C THR A 61 -2.79 11.03 18.25
N LEU A 62 -4.10 11.00 17.98
CA LEU A 62 -4.74 9.86 17.32
C LEU A 62 -4.17 9.64 15.91
N PHE A 63 -4.05 10.69 15.11
CA PHE A 63 -3.47 10.58 13.76
C PHE A 63 -2.02 10.11 13.78
N LYS A 64 -1.19 10.63 14.69
CA LYS A 64 0.20 10.16 14.84
C LYS A 64 0.27 8.66 15.16
N LYS A 65 -0.58 8.17 16.06
CA LYS A 65 -0.66 6.74 16.39
C LYS A 65 -1.07 5.91 15.17
N GLN A 66 -2.06 6.36 14.40
CA GLN A 66 -2.49 5.68 13.19
C GLN A 66 -1.39 5.68 12.12
N ILE A 67 -0.66 6.79 11.94
CA ILE A 67 0.51 6.87 11.06
C ILE A 67 1.56 5.84 11.47
N ASP A 68 1.90 5.74 12.76
CA ASP A 68 2.90 4.78 13.25
C ASP A 68 2.49 3.32 13.00
N ILE A 69 1.21 3.01 13.12
CA ILE A 69 0.67 1.68 12.78
C ILE A 69 0.83 1.42 11.27
N ASN A 70 0.51 2.40 10.43
CA ASN A 70 0.63 2.27 8.97
C ASN A 70 2.09 2.20 8.51
N LEU A 71 3.02 2.92 9.14
CA LEU A 71 4.46 2.80 8.87
C LEU A 71 4.97 1.38 9.17
N LYS A 72 4.59 0.81 10.31
CA LYS A 72 4.92 -0.59 10.66
C LYS A 72 4.36 -1.58 9.65
N LYS A 73 3.11 -1.39 9.21
CA LYS A 73 2.47 -2.27 8.20
C LYS A 73 3.12 -2.12 6.82
N THR A 74 3.47 -0.89 6.42
CA THR A 74 4.20 -0.61 5.17
C THR A 74 5.54 -1.33 5.14
N SER A 75 6.31 -1.26 6.23
CA SER A 75 7.59 -1.96 6.36
C SER A 75 7.43 -3.49 6.25
N LYS A 76 6.42 -4.07 6.91
CA LYS A 76 6.12 -5.51 6.80
C LYS A 76 5.78 -5.92 5.37
N LEU A 77 4.92 -5.17 4.68
CA LEU A 77 4.56 -5.45 3.29
C LEU A 77 5.74 -5.29 2.34
N ALA A 78 6.61 -4.30 2.57
CA ALA A 78 7.82 -4.11 1.77
C ALA A 78 8.77 -5.33 1.86
N ILE A 79 8.94 -5.91 3.05
CA ILE A 79 9.72 -7.15 3.24
C ILE A 79 9.08 -8.32 2.46
N VAL A 80 7.75 -8.46 2.51
CA VAL A 80 7.03 -9.52 1.79
C VAL A 80 7.20 -9.37 0.28
N ILE A 81 7.02 -8.15 -0.25
CA ILE A 81 7.23 -7.84 -1.67
C ILE A 81 8.66 -8.13 -2.09
N GLU A 82 9.65 -7.71 -1.30
CA GLU A 82 11.07 -7.95 -1.64
C GLU A 82 11.35 -9.46 -1.74
N ARG A 83 10.83 -10.24 -0.80
CA ARG A 83 10.95 -11.69 -0.84
C ARG A 83 10.34 -12.27 -2.12
N GLN A 84 9.13 -11.84 -2.49
CA GLN A 84 8.47 -12.35 -3.71
C GLN A 84 9.20 -11.90 -4.98
N HIS A 85 9.71 -10.67 -5.00
CA HIS A 85 10.48 -10.15 -6.12
C HIS A 85 11.72 -11.03 -6.36
N ASN A 86 12.42 -11.42 -5.29
CA ASN A 86 13.56 -12.33 -5.39
C ASN A 86 13.14 -13.74 -5.86
N GLU A 87 12.00 -14.26 -5.39
CA GLU A 87 11.48 -15.56 -5.86
C GLU A 87 11.14 -15.54 -7.36
N VAL A 88 10.49 -14.47 -7.85
CA VAL A 88 10.20 -14.27 -9.29
C VAL A 88 11.49 -14.15 -10.09
N GLN A 89 12.45 -13.36 -9.61
CA GLN A 89 13.74 -13.18 -10.28
C GLN A 89 14.51 -14.50 -10.43
N LEU A 90 14.53 -15.34 -9.40
CA LEU A 90 15.16 -16.66 -9.46
C LEU A 90 14.50 -17.57 -10.51
N LYS A 91 13.17 -17.55 -10.62
CA LYS A 91 12.46 -18.33 -11.66
C LYS A 91 12.80 -17.87 -13.08
N ILE A 92 12.95 -16.55 -13.28
CA ILE A 92 13.42 -16.00 -14.56
C ILE A 92 14.84 -16.47 -14.86
N GLU A 93 15.75 -16.43 -13.88
CA GLU A 93 17.16 -16.85 -14.04
C GLU A 93 17.31 -18.34 -14.32
N CYS A 94 16.41 -19.18 -13.82
CA CYS A 94 16.40 -20.62 -14.07
C CYS A 94 15.69 -21.03 -15.37
N ASP A 95 15.24 -20.07 -16.20
CA ASP A 95 14.39 -20.32 -17.39
C ASP A 95 13.12 -21.15 -17.08
N GLU A 96 12.61 -21.08 -15.85
CA GLU A 96 11.33 -21.68 -15.47
C GLU A 96 10.17 -20.82 -16.00
N LEU A 97 9.89 -20.95 -17.30
CA LEU A 97 8.90 -20.13 -18.01
C LEU A 97 7.46 -20.38 -17.57
N SER A 98 7.15 -21.53 -16.97
CA SER A 98 5.83 -21.84 -16.42
C SER A 98 5.77 -21.51 -14.93
N CYS A 99 4.91 -20.56 -14.57
CA CYS A 99 4.47 -20.42 -13.18
C CYS A 99 3.39 -21.47 -12.91
N ASP A 100 3.52 -22.22 -11.83
CA ASP A 100 2.40 -23.05 -11.36
C ASP A 100 1.30 -22.17 -10.74
N ASP A 101 0.07 -22.69 -10.72
CA ASP A 101 -1.11 -21.98 -10.20
C ASP A 101 -0.91 -21.51 -8.75
N TYR A 102 -0.17 -22.28 -7.96
CA TYR A 102 0.12 -21.94 -6.57
C TYR A 102 0.99 -20.68 -6.47
N PHE A 103 2.01 -20.57 -7.31
CA PHE A 103 2.90 -19.42 -7.39
C PHE A 103 2.17 -18.16 -7.84
N VAL A 104 1.32 -18.26 -8.88
CA VAL A 104 0.52 -17.14 -9.37
C VAL A 104 -0.47 -16.68 -8.29
N ARG A 105 -1.18 -17.62 -7.64
CA ARG A 105 -2.12 -17.30 -6.56
C ARG A 105 -1.47 -16.61 -5.38
N LYS A 106 -0.31 -17.10 -4.92
CA LYS A 106 0.44 -16.47 -3.82
C LYS A 106 0.78 -15.00 -4.12
N ASN A 107 1.22 -14.71 -5.34
CA ASN A 107 1.51 -13.32 -5.74
C ASN A 107 0.23 -12.46 -5.83
N ASN A 108 -0.87 -13.04 -6.33
CA ASN A 108 -2.16 -12.36 -6.37
C ASN A 108 -2.71 -12.01 -4.98
N GLU A 109 -2.55 -12.90 -4.01
CA GLU A 109 -2.96 -12.65 -2.61
C GLU A 109 -2.16 -11.48 -2.00
N ILE A 110 -0.84 -11.45 -2.23
CA ILE A 110 0.02 -10.36 -1.75
C ILE A 110 -0.34 -9.04 -2.43
N GLU A 111 -0.60 -9.06 -3.74
CA GLU A 111 -1.07 -7.89 -4.47
C GLU A 111 -2.38 -7.35 -3.88
N LEU A 112 -3.36 -8.23 -3.64
CA LEU A 112 -4.63 -7.85 -3.03
C LEU A 112 -4.43 -7.21 -1.64
N ASP A 113 -3.57 -7.78 -0.80
CA ASP A 113 -3.23 -7.24 0.51
C ASP A 113 -2.63 -5.83 0.42
N VAL A 114 -1.74 -5.61 -0.55
CA VAL A 114 -1.12 -4.30 -0.80
C VAL A 114 -2.15 -3.30 -1.28
N VAL A 115 -2.99 -3.65 -2.27
CA VAL A 115 -4.03 -2.76 -2.79
C VAL A 115 -5.02 -2.36 -1.69
N ASN A 116 -5.48 -3.31 -0.88
CA ASN A 116 -6.37 -3.06 0.25
C ASN A 116 -5.71 -2.12 1.27
N PHE A 117 -4.45 -2.35 1.58
CA PHE A 117 -3.70 -1.50 2.51
C PHE A 117 -3.48 -0.08 1.98
N LEU A 118 -3.10 0.07 0.71
CA LEU A 118 -2.92 1.37 0.07
C LEU A 118 -4.24 2.16 0.07
N THR A 119 -5.36 1.49 -0.20
CA THR A 119 -6.70 2.10 -0.20
C THR A 119 -7.11 2.59 1.20
N GLN A 120 -6.91 1.75 2.22
CA GLN A 120 -7.18 2.13 3.61
C GLN A 120 -6.31 3.30 4.06
N THR A 121 -5.04 3.31 3.67
CA THR A 121 -4.12 4.38 4.05
C THR A 121 -4.42 5.67 3.29
N ALA A 122 -4.88 5.59 2.04
CA ALA A 122 -5.33 6.77 1.29
C ALA A 122 -6.50 7.48 2.01
N LYS A 123 -7.44 6.71 2.58
CA LYS A 123 -8.52 7.27 3.39
C LYS A 123 -7.99 8.01 4.62
N LEU A 124 -7.05 7.41 5.36
CA LEU A 124 -6.40 8.09 6.49
C LEU A 124 -5.72 9.39 6.06
N LYS A 125 -4.98 9.39 4.95
CA LYS A 125 -4.34 10.60 4.42
C LYS A 125 -5.37 11.69 4.10
N SER A 126 -6.52 11.33 3.50
CA SER A 126 -7.63 12.27 3.25
C SER A 126 -8.16 12.87 4.55
N GLU A 127 -8.44 12.03 5.55
CA GLU A 127 -8.93 12.48 6.86
C GLU A 127 -7.95 13.45 7.54
N ILE A 128 -6.65 13.21 7.42
CA ILE A 128 -5.62 14.12 7.93
C ILE A 128 -5.61 15.44 7.14
N MET A 129 -5.66 15.38 5.81
CA MET A 129 -5.68 16.58 4.95
C MET A 129 -6.91 17.45 5.26
N GLU A 130 -8.11 16.88 5.29
CA GLU A 130 -9.36 17.58 5.60
C GLU A 130 -9.33 18.21 6.99
N TYR A 131 -8.75 17.50 7.98
CA TYR A 131 -8.57 18.04 9.32
C TYR A 131 -7.62 19.23 9.33
N LEU A 132 -6.50 19.14 8.62
CA LEU A 132 -5.50 20.21 8.54
C LEU A 132 -6.02 21.43 7.77
N GLU A 133 -6.79 21.24 6.71
CA GLU A 133 -7.45 22.33 5.97
C GLU A 133 -8.34 23.18 6.88
N GLY A 134 -9.07 22.54 7.81
CA GLY A 134 -9.88 23.25 8.81
C GLY A 134 -9.08 24.04 9.86
N LEU A 135 -7.75 23.88 9.91
CA LEU A 135 -6.87 24.56 10.87
C LEU A 135 -6.03 25.68 10.25
N ILE A 136 -6.00 25.78 8.92
CA ILE A 136 -5.31 26.86 8.22
C ILE A 136 -6.21 28.10 8.24
N ILE A 137 -5.70 29.19 8.83
CA ILE A 137 -6.36 30.52 8.92
C ILE A 137 -5.81 31.43 7.82
#